data_AF-A0A950IJP2-F1
#
_entry.id   AF-A0A950IJP2-F1
#
_cell.length_a   1.000
_cell.length_b   1.000
_cell.length_c   1.000
_cell.angle_alpha   90.00
_cell.angle_beta   90.00
_cell.angle_gamma   90.00
#
_symmetry.space_group_name_H-M   'P 1'
#
loop_
_entity.id
_entity.type
_entity.pdbx_description
1 polymer ?
#
loop_
_entity_poly.entity_id
_entity_poly.type
_entity_poly.pdbx_seq_one_letter_code
_entity_poly.pdbx_strand_id
1 'polypeptide(L)'
;MTEARTLGRTAPTRAWPPTILDRYLVSELGGPFLFGLSAFTLIFVATQILAIGRLVSEEHAPLWAAVEYFLWDMPYYLLLVIPMAMLLGTLLAMQRLSGDSEITAMKAGGISLARILIPLAAVGLVVSVLSLIVQEALVPLANDRAAYIREAVIR
;
A
#
# COMPACT_ATOMS: atom_id res chain seq x y z
N MET A 1 -5.07 -65.39 -10.28
CA MET A 1 -5.62 -64.53 -11.35
C MET A 1 -7.06 -64.35 -10.95
N THR A 2 -7.54 -63.22 -10.43
CA THR A 2 -7.74 -61.89 -11.03
C THR A 2 -8.48 -61.16 -9.87
N GLU A 3 -8.17 -59.98 -9.38
CA GLU A 3 -8.23 -58.68 -10.04
C GLU A 3 -7.43 -57.66 -9.24
N ALA A 4 -6.64 -56.89 -9.99
CA ALA A 4 -5.81 -55.83 -9.48
C ALA A 4 -6.65 -54.60 -9.12
N ARG A 5 -6.36 -54.06 -7.94
CA ARG A 5 -6.11 -52.63 -7.69
C ARG A 5 -6.58 -51.67 -8.80
N THR A 6 -7.77 -51.11 -8.64
CA THR A 6 -8.10 -49.78 -9.18
C THR A 6 -8.81 -48.95 -8.12
N LEU A 7 -8.10 -48.65 -7.04
CA LEU A 7 -8.49 -47.53 -6.19
C LEU A 7 -8.19 -46.25 -6.96
N GLY A 8 -9.21 -45.76 -7.66
CA GLY A 8 -9.21 -44.43 -8.26
C GLY A 8 -8.91 -43.39 -7.20
N ARG A 9 -7.67 -42.90 -7.17
CA ARG A 9 -7.27 -41.74 -6.37
C ARG A 9 -7.86 -40.50 -7.05
N THR A 10 -9.11 -40.17 -6.71
CA THR A 10 -9.63 -38.82 -6.98
C THR A 10 -8.86 -37.86 -6.07
N ALA A 11 -7.89 -37.17 -6.65
CA ALA A 11 -7.22 -36.05 -5.98
C ALA A 11 -8.29 -35.05 -5.54
N PRO A 12 -8.33 -34.64 -4.26
CA PRO A 12 -9.27 -33.62 -3.85
C PRO A 12 -8.87 -32.30 -4.52
N THR A 13 -9.69 -31.84 -5.46
CA THR A 13 -9.70 -30.47 -5.98
C THR A 13 -10.19 -29.53 -4.88
N ARG A 14 -9.40 -29.37 -3.82
CA ARG A 14 -9.78 -28.53 -2.69
C ARG A 14 -9.50 -27.08 -3.03
N ALA A 15 -10.48 -26.44 -3.65
CA ALA A 15 -10.63 -24.98 -3.61
C ALA A 15 -10.81 -24.59 -2.14
N TRP A 16 -9.70 -24.30 -1.47
CA TRP A 16 -9.69 -23.97 -0.06
C TRP A 16 -10.09 -22.48 0.13
N PRO A 17 -10.91 -22.15 1.16
CA PRO A 17 -10.99 -20.78 1.69
C PRO A 17 -9.59 -20.30 2.12
N PRO A 18 -9.36 -18.99 2.32
CA PRO A 18 -8.04 -18.46 2.68
C PRO A 18 -7.41 -19.30 3.79
N THR A 19 -6.25 -19.88 3.48
CA THR A 19 -5.55 -20.76 4.39
C THR A 19 -5.11 -19.95 5.62
N ILE A 20 -4.97 -20.59 6.78
CA ILE A 20 -4.48 -19.92 8.01
C ILE A 20 -3.16 -19.16 7.74
N LEU A 21 -2.33 -19.73 6.87
CA LEU A 21 -1.10 -19.11 6.38
C LEU A 21 -1.34 -17.79 5.62
N ASP A 22 -2.33 -17.72 4.75
CA ASP A 22 -2.61 -16.50 3.97
C ASP A 22 -3.02 -15.36 4.91
N ARG A 23 -3.89 -15.64 5.88
CA ARG A 23 -4.30 -14.66 6.89
C ARG A 23 -3.12 -14.18 7.73
N TYR A 24 -2.24 -15.10 8.11
CA TYR A 24 -1.03 -14.78 8.87
C TYR A 24 -0.09 -13.86 8.06
N LEU A 25 0.20 -14.21 6.80
CA LEU A 25 1.03 -13.41 5.91
C LEU A 25 0.44 -12.02 5.63
N VAL A 26 -0.89 -11.89 5.54
CA VAL A 26 -1.55 -10.59 5.40
C VAL A 26 -1.49 -9.77 6.69
N SER A 27 -1.69 -10.40 7.85
CA SER A 27 -1.52 -9.70 9.14
C SER A 27 -0.10 -9.22 9.35
N GLU A 28 0.87 -9.93 8.79
CA GLU A 28 2.28 -9.59 8.85
C GLU A 28 2.63 -8.32 8.06
N LEU A 29 1.94 -8.12 6.94
CA LEU A 29 2.13 -6.95 6.09
C LEU A 29 1.49 -5.68 6.69
N GLY A 30 0.37 -5.81 7.40
CA GLY A 30 -0.45 -4.69 7.85
C GLY A 30 0.29 -3.70 8.75
N GLY A 31 1.00 -4.20 9.77
CA GLY A 31 1.77 -3.35 10.70
C GLY A 31 2.86 -2.53 10.00
N PRO A 32 3.80 -3.18 9.30
CA PRO A 32 4.85 -2.49 8.54
C PRO A 32 4.33 -1.56 7.44
N PHE A 33 3.23 -1.92 6.76
CA PHE A 33 2.59 -1.04 5.78
C PHE A 33 2.07 0.25 6.43
N LEU A 34 1.33 0.15 7.53
CA LEU A 34 0.81 1.32 8.25
C LEU A 34 1.94 2.18 8.83
N PHE A 35 3.00 1.55 9.32
CA PHE A 35 4.20 2.25 9.74
C PHE A 35 4.84 3.04 8.58
N GLY A 36 5.05 2.39 7.43
CA GLY A 36 5.60 3.04 6.24
C GLY A 36 4.72 4.17 5.73
N LEU A 37 3.40 3.96 5.68
CA LEU A 37 2.42 4.96 5.28
C LEU A 37 2.52 6.21 6.19
N SER A 38 2.57 6.00 7.50
CA SER A 38 2.68 7.07 8.48
C SER A 38 4.02 7.80 8.36
N ALA A 39 5.12 7.06 8.27
CA ALA A 39 6.47 7.62 8.17
C ALA A 39 6.65 8.48 6.91
N PHE A 40 6.26 7.96 5.74
CA PHE A 40 6.36 8.70 4.48
C PHE A 40 5.40 9.89 4.45
N THR A 41 4.19 9.77 4.99
CA THR A 41 3.26 10.90 5.10
C THR A 41 3.84 12.01 5.97
N LEU A 42 4.48 11.68 7.11
CA LEU A 42 5.14 12.66 7.97
C LEU A 42 6.30 13.37 7.27
N ILE A 43 7.12 12.64 6.52
CA ILE A 43 8.21 13.23 5.71
C ILE A 43 7.60 14.22 4.71
N PHE A 44 6.51 13.82 4.05
CA PHE A 44 5.84 14.67 3.07
C PHE A 44 5.23 15.93 3.69
N VAL A 45 4.56 15.81 4.84
CA VAL A 45 4.04 16.95 5.59
C VAL A 45 5.17 17.92 5.95
N ALA A 46 6.32 17.40 6.39
CA ALA A 46 7.47 18.23 6.75
C ALA A 46 7.99 19.06 5.56
N THR A 47 8.04 18.49 4.35
CA THR A 47 8.44 19.24 3.15
C THR A 47 7.42 20.31 2.78
N GLN A 48 6.14 20.07 3.04
CA GLN A 48 5.06 21.00 2.69
C GLN A 48 4.96 22.18 3.64
N ILE A 49 5.33 22.02 4.91
CA ILE A 49 5.48 23.14 5.84
C ILE A 49 6.51 24.15 5.32
N LEU A 50 7.62 23.68 4.75
CA LEU A 50 8.63 24.54 4.13
C LEU A 50 8.08 25.25 2.88
N ALA A 51 7.26 24.56 2.09
CA ALA A 51 6.62 25.14 0.90
C ALA A 51 5.61 26.24 1.28
N ILE A 52 4.78 26.03 2.31
CA ILE A 52 3.86 27.04 2.85
C ILE A 52 4.64 28.27 3.33
N GLY A 53 5.76 28.07 4.03
CA GLY A 53 6.60 29.18 4.49
C GLY A 53 7.13 30.06 3.35
N ARG A 54 7.50 29.45 2.21
CA ARG A 54 7.91 30.19 1.01
C ARG A 54 6.75 30.95 0.38
N LEU A 55 5.59 30.33 0.22
CA LEU A 55 4.40 30.99 -0.35
C LEU A 55 3.96 32.21 0.46
N VAL A 56 4.02 32.13 1.79
CA VAL A 56 3.66 33.25 2.67
C VAL A 56 4.73 34.35 2.65
N SER A 57 6.02 33.97 2.62
CA SER A 57 7.12 34.95 2.73
C SER A 57 7.49 35.61 1.41
N GLU A 58 7.38 34.90 0.28
CA GLU A 58 7.83 35.37 -1.04
C GLU A 58 6.66 35.90 -1.86
N GLU A 59 5.52 35.20 -1.85
CA GLU A 59 4.34 35.54 -2.66
C GLU A 59 3.26 36.32 -1.87
N HIS A 60 3.54 36.70 -0.62
CA HIS A 60 2.62 37.44 0.27
C HIS A 60 1.22 36.80 0.41
N ALA A 61 1.12 35.50 0.17
CA ALA A 61 -0.14 34.78 0.23
C ALA A 61 -0.65 34.73 1.69
N PRO A 62 -1.96 34.92 1.92
CA PRO A 62 -2.51 34.78 3.27
C PRO A 62 -2.37 33.33 3.76
N LEU A 63 -1.87 33.16 4.99
CA LEU A 63 -1.56 31.86 5.60
C LEU A 63 -2.72 30.85 5.50
N TRP A 64 -3.96 31.32 5.67
CA TRP A 64 -5.15 30.47 5.57
C TRP A 64 -5.32 29.86 4.17
N ALA A 65 -5.04 30.63 3.11
CA ALA A 65 -5.16 30.16 1.73
C ALA A 65 -4.04 29.16 1.39
N ALA A 66 -2.83 29.37 1.92
CA ALA A 66 -1.73 28.43 1.75
C ALA A 66 -2.00 27.07 2.43
N VAL A 67 -2.61 27.08 3.61
CA VAL A 67 -3.03 25.85 4.31
C VAL A 67 -4.18 25.16 3.58
N GLU A 68 -5.17 25.92 3.09
CA GLU A 68 -6.28 25.35 2.32
C GLU A 68 -5.80 24.72 1.01
N TYR A 69 -4.93 25.42 0.27
CA TYR A 69 -4.29 24.88 -0.92
C TYR A 69 -3.58 23.55 -0.63
N PHE A 70 -2.83 23.49 0.47
CA PHE A 70 -2.14 22.27 0.87
C PHE A 70 -3.12 21.12 1.21
N LEU A 71 -4.23 21.42 1.88
CA LEU A 71 -5.26 20.42 2.21
C LEU A 71 -5.88 19.81 0.95
N TRP A 72 -6.05 20.59 -0.11
CA TRP A 72 -6.52 20.11 -1.40
C TRP A 72 -5.47 19.33 -2.19
N ASP A 73 -4.18 19.56 -1.95
CA ASP A 73 -3.08 18.85 -2.62
C ASP A 73 -2.72 17.50 -1.92
N MET A 74 -3.12 17.33 -0.65
CA MET A 74 -2.90 16.11 0.14
C MET A 74 -3.31 14.79 -0.54
N PRO A 75 -4.47 14.66 -1.21
CA PRO A 75 -4.88 13.43 -1.87
C PRO A 75 -3.89 12.97 -2.94
N TYR A 76 -3.29 13.90 -3.67
CA TYR A 76 -2.27 13.61 -4.68
C TYR A 76 -1.02 12.99 -4.04
N TYR A 77 -0.55 13.56 -2.92
CA TYR A 77 0.63 13.06 -2.23
C TYR A 77 0.40 11.71 -1.56
N LEU A 78 -0.80 11.47 -1.00
CA LEU A 78 -1.15 10.15 -0.46
C LEU A 78 -1.04 9.06 -1.52
N LEU A 79 -1.40 9.35 -2.78
CA LEU A 79 -1.25 8.39 -3.89
C LEU A 79 0.21 8.09 -4.23
N LEU A 80 1.13 9.02 -4.00
CA LEU A 80 2.57 8.76 -4.14
C LEU A 80 3.11 7.95 -2.95
N VAL A 81 2.60 8.22 -1.75
CA VAL A 81 3.06 7.58 -0.51
C VAL A 81 2.60 6.12 -0.41
N ILE A 82 1.40 5.78 -0.87
CA ILE A 82 0.85 4.41 -0.82
C ILE A 82 1.78 3.36 -1.46
N PRO A 83 2.26 3.48 -2.71
CA PRO A 83 3.15 2.48 -3.31
C PRO A 83 4.51 2.40 -2.60
N MET A 84 5.03 3.53 -2.09
CA MET A 84 6.26 3.55 -1.29
C MET A 84 6.09 2.80 0.03
N ALA A 85 4.96 3.03 0.71
CA ALA A 85 4.59 2.34 1.94
C ALA A 85 4.37 0.84 1.72
N MET A 86 3.74 0.45 0.60
CA MET A 86 3.59 -0.96 0.21
C MET A 86 4.94 -1.64 0.01
N LEU A 87 5.88 -0.99 -0.66
CA LEU A 87 7.23 -1.52 -0.87
C LEU A 87 7.95 -1.72 0.47
N LEU A 88 7.96 -0.70 1.33
CA LEU A 88 8.59 -0.77 2.64
C LEU A 88 7.92 -1.82 3.54
N GLY A 89 6.58 -1.85 3.58
CA GLY A 89 5.83 -2.80 4.38
C GLY A 89 6.10 -4.24 3.96
N THR A 90 6.14 -4.50 2.66
CA THR A 90 6.46 -5.83 2.10
C THR A 90 7.88 -6.24 2.44
N LEU A 91 8.85 -5.31 2.32
CA LEU A 91 10.24 -5.56 2.64
C LEU A 91 10.43 -5.94 4.11
N LEU A 92 9.84 -5.16 5.03
CA LEU A 92 9.93 -5.39 6.47
C LEU A 92 9.23 -6.68 6.91
N ALA A 93 8.04 -6.96 6.36
CA ALA A 93 7.34 -8.23 6.60
C ALA A 93 8.18 -9.43 6.18
N MET A 94 8.77 -9.40 4.97
CA MET A 94 9.65 -10.45 4.49
C MET A 94 10.93 -10.57 5.31
N GLN A 95 11.48 -9.44 5.76
CA GLN A 95 12.67 -9.41 6.63
C GLN A 95 12.38 -10.10 7.96
N ARG A 96 11.23 -9.86 8.58
CA ARG A 96 10.84 -10.52 9.84
C ARG A 96 10.66 -12.03 9.65
N LEU A 97 9.84 -12.42 8.67
CA LEU A 97 9.60 -13.84 8.35
C LEU A 97 10.90 -14.59 8.00
N SER A 98 11.85 -13.91 7.36
CA SER A 98 13.17 -14.48 7.08
C SER A 98 14.06 -14.54 8.32
N GLY A 99 14.04 -13.50 9.16
CA GLY A 99 14.83 -13.42 10.40
C GLY A 99 14.43 -14.48 11.42
N ASP A 100 13.12 -14.73 11.54
CA ASP A 100 12.55 -15.76 12.42
C ASP A 100 12.63 -17.18 11.80
N SER A 101 13.29 -17.32 10.65
CA SER A 101 13.42 -18.59 9.90
C SER A 101 12.08 -19.24 9.49
N GLU A 102 10.97 -18.49 9.52
CA GLU A 102 9.65 -18.98 9.15
C GLU A 102 9.57 -19.32 7.66
N ILE A 103 10.20 -18.52 6.79
CA ILE A 103 10.32 -18.83 5.35
C ILE A 103 11.05 -20.15 5.14
N THR A 104 12.13 -20.38 5.89
CA THR A 104 12.91 -21.62 5.81
C THR A 104 12.09 -22.81 6.29
N ALA A 105 11.36 -22.67 7.40
CA ALA A 105 10.48 -23.71 7.93
C ALA A 105 9.35 -24.07 6.96
N MET A 106 8.71 -23.06 6.35
CA MET A 106 7.67 -23.26 5.33
C MET A 106 8.22 -24.01 4.11
N LYS A 107 9.40 -23.62 3.62
CA LYS A 107 10.06 -24.31 2.50
C LYS A 107 10.43 -25.75 2.84
N ALA A 108 10.91 -26.01 4.05
CA ALA A 108 11.20 -27.37 4.52
C ALA A 108 9.92 -28.23 4.63
N GLY A 109 8.78 -27.62 4.93
CA GLY A 109 7.45 -28.24 4.90
C GLY A 109 6.86 -28.45 3.49
N GLY A 110 7.62 -28.16 2.43
CA GLY A 110 7.19 -28.34 1.04
C GLY A 110 6.35 -27.20 0.46
N ILE A 111 6.24 -26.07 1.16
CA ILE A 111 5.52 -24.89 0.65
C ILE A 111 6.45 -24.13 -0.30
N SER A 112 6.01 -23.94 -1.53
CA SER A 112 6.77 -23.16 -2.52
C SER A 112 6.84 -21.68 -2.14
N LEU A 113 7.94 -21.02 -2.50
CA LEU A 113 8.09 -19.57 -2.27
C LEU A 113 7.00 -18.76 -2.99
N ALA A 114 6.58 -19.20 -4.18
CA ALA A 114 5.49 -18.55 -4.92
C ALA A 114 4.18 -18.53 -4.12
N ARG A 115 3.85 -19.61 -3.38
CA ARG A 115 2.65 -19.65 -2.53
C ARG A 115 2.71 -18.64 -1.39
N ILE A 116 3.90 -18.36 -0.86
CA ILE A 116 4.12 -17.32 0.18
C ILE A 116 3.92 -15.93 -0.43
N LEU A 117 4.38 -15.70 -1.67
CA LEU A 117 4.28 -14.39 -2.33
C LEU A 117 2.86 -14.05 -2.82
N ILE A 118 2.06 -15.03 -3.21
CA ILE A 118 0.69 -14.82 -3.72
C ILE A 118 -0.20 -13.95 -2.80
N PRO A 119 -0.34 -14.23 -1.48
CA PRO A 119 -1.18 -13.40 -0.62
C PRO A 119 -0.66 -11.96 -0.49
N LEU A 120 0.66 -11.75 -0.46
CA LEU A 120 1.25 -10.41 -0.44
C LEU A 120 0.98 -9.66 -1.75
N ALA A 121 1.15 -10.34 -2.89
CA ALA A 121 0.85 -9.80 -4.21
C ALA A 121 -0.64 -9.47 -4.38
N ALA A 122 -1.54 -10.30 -3.84
CA ALA A 122 -2.97 -10.04 -3.84
C ALA A 122 -3.32 -8.77 -3.07
N VAL A 123 -2.72 -8.54 -1.90
CA VAL A 123 -2.88 -7.28 -1.16
C VAL A 123 -2.35 -6.10 -1.96
N GLY A 124 -1.16 -6.21 -2.56
CA GLY A 124 -0.60 -5.17 -3.41
C GLY A 124 -1.48 -4.83 -4.61
N LEU A 125 -2.12 -5.83 -5.22
CA LEU A 125 -3.06 -5.64 -6.32
C LEU A 125 -4.33 -4.93 -5.85
N VAL A 126 -4.89 -5.31 -4.69
CA VAL A 126 -6.04 -4.60 -4.07
C VAL A 126 -5.68 -3.15 -3.81
N VAL A 127 -4.54 -2.88 -3.20
CA VAL A 127 -4.07 -1.51 -2.92
C VAL A 127 -3.86 -0.73 -4.23
N SER A 128 -3.30 -1.35 -5.27
CA SER A 128 -3.11 -0.71 -6.57
C SER A 128 -4.44 -0.34 -7.23
N VAL A 129 -5.45 -1.21 -7.17
CA VAL A 129 -6.79 -0.93 -7.72
C VAL A 129 -7.46 0.20 -6.94
N LEU A 130 -7.35 0.20 -5.60
CA LEU A 130 -7.87 1.29 -4.77
C LEU A 130 -7.19 2.62 -5.10
N SER A 131 -5.86 2.63 -5.27
CA SER A 131 -5.12 3.82 -5.68
C SER A 131 -5.57 4.33 -7.05
N LEU A 132 -5.80 3.44 -8.03
CA LEU A 132 -6.33 3.82 -9.34
C LEU A 132 -7.70 4.51 -9.24
N ILE A 133 -8.62 3.94 -8.45
CA ILE A 133 -9.96 4.52 -8.24
C ILE A 133 -9.85 5.91 -7.61
N VAL A 134 -9.01 6.07 -6.58
CA VAL A 134 -8.79 7.37 -5.93
C VAL A 134 -8.13 8.35 -6.90
N GLN A 135 -7.21 7.90 -7.74
CA GLN A 135 -6.54 8.72 -8.74
C GLN A 135 -7.50 9.22 -9.83
N GLU A 136 -8.43 8.39 -10.30
CA GLU A 136 -9.38 8.78 -11.34
C GLU A 136 -10.58 9.59 -10.80
N ALA A 137 -11.01 9.34 -9.56
CA ALA A 137 -12.19 10.01 -9.01
C ALA A 137 -11.86 11.22 -8.13
N LEU A 138 -10.88 11.10 -7.24
CA LEU A 138 -10.65 12.07 -6.17
C LEU A 138 -9.65 13.17 -6.57
N VAL A 139 -8.58 12.79 -7.26
CA VAL A 139 -7.51 13.72 -7.67
C VAL A 139 -7.98 14.81 -8.63
N PRO A 140 -8.73 14.54 -9.71
CA PRO A 140 -9.17 15.61 -10.60
C PRO A 140 -10.05 16.64 -9.86
N LEU A 141 -10.96 16.18 -9.00
CA LEU A 141 -11.81 17.06 -8.19
C LEU A 141 -10.98 17.94 -7.23
N ALA A 142 -9.94 17.36 -6.63
CA ALA A 142 -9.05 18.05 -5.71
C ALA A 142 -8.14 19.06 -6.44
N ASN A 143 -7.59 18.67 -7.60
CA ASN A 143 -6.75 19.52 -8.44
C ASN A 143 -7.52 20.70 -9.03
N ASP A 144 -8.76 20.51 -9.47
CA ASP A 144 -9.60 21.59 -10.00
C ASP A 144 -9.88 22.66 -8.92
N ARG A 145 -10.13 22.22 -7.68
CA ARG A 145 -10.31 23.09 -6.51
C ARG A 145 -9.02 23.81 -6.13
N ALA A 146 -7.88 23.11 -6.12
CA ALA A 146 -6.58 23.69 -5.82
C ALA A 146 -6.16 24.74 -6.87
N ALA A 147 -6.41 24.47 -8.16
CA ALA A 147 -6.14 25.39 -9.26
C ALA A 147 -6.99 26.66 -9.15
N TYR A 148 -8.28 26.52 -8.82
CA TYR A 148 -9.16 27.68 -8.59
C TYR A 148 -8.66 28.58 -7.47
N ILE A 149 -8.22 28.02 -6.32
CA ILE A 149 -7.70 28.81 -5.20
C ILE A 149 -6.40 29.51 -5.59
N ARG A 150 -5.53 28.82 -6.33
CA ARG A 150 -4.27 29.39 -6.80
C ARG A 150 -4.51 30.59 -7.73
N GLU A 151 -5.41 30.48 -8.70
CA GLU A 151 -5.71 31.57 -9.64
C GLU A 151 -6.53 32.72 -9.03
N ALA A 152 -7.43 32.43 -8.09
CA ALA A 152 -8.32 33.43 -7.50
C ALA A 152 -7.69 34.19 -6.31
N VAL A 153 -6.72 33.59 -5.61
CA VAL A 153 -6.18 34.12 -4.34
C VAL A 153 -4.67 34.40 -4.40
N ILE A 154 -3.91 33.70 -5.25
CA ILE A 154 -2.46 33.84 -5.36
C ILE A 154 -2.13 34.47 -6.73
N ARG A 155 -2.27 35.79 -6.82
CA ARG A 155 -1.72 36.62 -7.90
C ARG A 155 -0.82 37.71 -7.33
#